data_AF-A0A3Q1G9Q0-F1
#
_entry.id   AF-A0A3Q1G9Q0-F1
#
_cell.length_a   1.000
_cell.length_b   1.000
_cell.length_c   1.000
_cell.angle_alpha   90.00
_cell.angle_beta   90.00
_cell.angle_gamma   90.00
#
_symmetry.space_group_name_H-M   'P 1'
#
loop_
_entity.id
_entity.type
_entity.pdbx_description
1 polymer ?
#
loop_
_entity_poly.entity_id
_entity_poly.type
_entity_poly.pdbx_seq_one_letter_code
_entity_poly.pdbx_strand_id
1 'polypeptide(L)'
;VGKKKKLLNEQLKCRCSPSAVGYTLRKYRWTNRLEEKPRSGHPRVSQARNDRILIRMWRENCKLTSRELQSYKAVKKPLINERQKLAQISLVYCVGGYLHLCFCVLACS
;
A
#
# COMPACT_ATOMS: atom_id res chain seq x y z
N VAL A 1 -47.17 -15.92 -15.29
CA VAL A 1 -46.98 -14.46 -15.54
C VAL A 1 -46.93 -13.59 -14.25
N GLY A 2 -47.28 -14.09 -13.06
CA GLY A 2 -47.50 -13.25 -11.85
C GLY A 2 -46.27 -12.76 -11.06
N LYS A 3 -45.11 -13.44 -11.11
CA LYS A 3 -43.94 -13.06 -10.28
C LYS A 3 -43.22 -11.79 -10.77
N LYS A 4 -43.21 -11.56 -12.09
CA LYS A 4 -42.54 -10.41 -12.71
C LYS A 4 -43.26 -9.08 -12.43
N LYS A 5 -44.60 -9.08 -12.43
CA LYS A 5 -45.43 -7.91 -12.09
C LYS A 5 -45.34 -7.51 -10.61
N LYS A 6 -45.16 -8.47 -9.69
CA LYS A 6 -45.03 -8.20 -8.25
C LYS A 6 -43.70 -7.50 -7.91
N LEU A 7 -42.61 -7.99 -8.47
CA LEU A 7 -41.27 -7.37 -8.36
C LEU A 7 -41.23 -5.96 -8.95
N LEU A 8 -41.92 -5.72 -10.07
CA LEU A 8 -42.02 -4.39 -10.68
C LEU A 8 -42.76 -3.39 -9.78
N ASN A 9 -43.79 -3.84 -9.07
CA ASN A 9 -44.61 -2.99 -8.18
C ASN A 9 -43.91 -2.65 -6.85
N GLU A 10 -43.01 -3.51 -6.37
CA GLU A 10 -42.13 -3.20 -5.23
C GLU A 10 -40.94 -2.32 -5.65
N GLN A 11 -40.37 -2.54 -6.84
CA GLN A 11 -39.36 -1.65 -7.42
C GLN A 11 -39.90 -0.24 -7.67
N LEU A 12 -41.18 -0.08 -7.97
CA LEU A 12 -41.84 1.22 -8.14
C LEU A 12 -42.06 1.99 -6.82
N LYS A 13 -41.99 1.34 -5.65
CA LYS A 13 -42.14 2.01 -4.35
C LYS A 13 -40.90 2.82 -3.95
N CYS A 14 -39.71 2.34 -4.30
CA CYS A 14 -38.47 3.10 -4.18
C CYS A 14 -38.26 3.81 -5.51
N ARG A 15 -38.24 5.15 -5.56
CA ARG A 15 -37.92 5.92 -6.78
C ARG A 15 -36.43 5.76 -7.16
N CYS A 16 -35.99 4.52 -7.37
CA CYS A 16 -34.61 4.07 -7.36
C CYS A 16 -34.37 3.19 -8.58
N SER A 17 -33.20 3.28 -9.21
CA SER A 17 -32.90 2.41 -10.34
C SER A 17 -32.75 0.95 -9.88
N PRO A 18 -33.16 -0.04 -10.70
CA PRO A 18 -32.95 -1.46 -10.37
C PRO A 18 -31.48 -1.79 -10.10
N SER A 19 -30.54 -1.10 -10.77
CA SER A 19 -29.10 -1.25 -10.55
C SER A 19 -28.66 -0.75 -9.18
N ALA A 20 -29.19 0.37 -8.69
CA ALA A 20 -28.89 0.90 -7.36
C ALA A 20 -29.39 -0.04 -6.25
N VAL A 21 -30.59 -0.59 -6.41
CA VAL A 21 -31.16 -1.58 -5.48
C VAL A 21 -30.31 -2.85 -5.46
N GLY A 22 -29.96 -3.39 -6.63
CA GLY A 22 -29.13 -4.59 -6.74
C GLY A 22 -27.73 -4.43 -6.14
N TYR A 23 -27.09 -3.28 -6.40
CA TYR A 23 -25.79 -2.95 -5.81
C TYR A 23 -25.85 -2.89 -4.28
N THR A 24 -26.86 -2.20 -3.73
CA THR A 24 -27.02 -2.01 -2.29
C THR A 24 -27.27 -3.34 -1.58
N LEU A 25 -28.15 -4.20 -2.12
CA LEU A 25 -28.42 -5.53 -1.56
C LEU A 25 -27.19 -6.43 -1.58
N ARG A 26 -26.44 -6.45 -2.69
CA ARG A 26 -25.20 -7.23 -2.80
C ARG A 26 -24.15 -6.77 -1.78
N LYS A 27 -23.97 -5.45 -1.66
CA LYS A 27 -23.05 -4.85 -0.67
C LYS A 27 -23.45 -5.19 0.76
N TYR A 28 -24.75 -5.11 1.09
CA TYR A 28 -25.25 -5.44 2.42
C TYR A 28 -24.98 -6.90 2.77
N ARG A 29 -25.25 -7.85 1.86
CA ARG A 29 -24.93 -9.26 2.09
C ARG A 29 -23.44 -9.52 2.37
N TRP A 30 -22.56 -8.73 1.75
CA TRP A 30 -21.11 -8.89 1.91
C TRP A 30 -20.54 -8.21 3.17
N THR A 31 -21.05 -7.02 3.52
CA THR A 31 -20.48 -6.16 4.57
C THR A 31 -21.34 -6.03 5.81
N ASN A 32 -22.59 -6.50 5.75
CA ASN A 32 -23.67 -6.27 6.72
C ASN A 32 -23.86 -4.78 7.09
N ARG A 33 -23.53 -3.87 6.16
CA ARG A 33 -23.59 -2.42 6.37
C ARG A 33 -24.35 -1.76 5.22
N LEU A 34 -25.28 -0.88 5.57
CA LEU A 34 -26.04 -0.08 4.61
C LEU A 34 -25.27 1.19 4.21
N GLU A 35 -24.56 1.79 5.18
CA GLU A 35 -23.82 3.05 5.06
C GLU A 35 -22.92 3.13 3.84
N GLU A 36 -22.98 4.26 3.13
CA GLU A 36 -22.09 4.52 2.01
C GLU A 36 -20.64 4.66 2.50
N LYS A 37 -19.69 4.12 1.73
CA LYS A 37 -18.28 4.30 2.07
C LYS A 37 -17.95 5.78 1.87
N PRO A 38 -17.24 6.43 2.80
CA PRO A 38 -16.76 7.78 2.57
C PRO A 38 -15.92 7.78 1.30
N ARG A 39 -16.06 8.85 0.50
CA ARG A 39 -15.24 9.03 -0.71
C ARG A 39 -13.78 9.01 -0.29
N SER A 40 -13.04 8.02 -0.73
CA SER A 40 -11.61 7.93 -0.46
C SER A 40 -10.87 8.96 -1.31
N GLY A 41 -10.15 9.88 -0.67
CA GLY A 41 -9.16 10.72 -1.34
C GLY A 41 -7.78 10.04 -1.30
N HIS A 42 -6.97 10.25 -2.34
CA HIS A 42 -5.56 9.85 -2.31
C HIS A 42 -4.72 10.95 -1.63
N PRO A 43 -3.91 10.64 -0.60
CA PRO A 43 -3.00 11.61 -0.01
C PRO A 43 -2.04 12.15 -1.07
N ARG A 44 -2.10 13.46 -1.34
CA ARG A 44 -1.25 14.08 -2.38
C ARG A 44 0.19 14.32 -1.93
N VAL A 45 0.40 14.47 -0.62
CA VAL A 45 1.62 15.09 -0.07
C VAL A 45 2.54 14.06 0.61
N SER A 46 1.99 13.02 1.23
CA SER A 46 2.78 12.03 1.95
C SER A 46 2.38 10.59 1.62
N GLN A 47 3.39 9.73 1.55
CA GLN A 47 3.23 8.29 1.49
C GLN A 47 3.38 7.71 2.90
N ALA A 48 2.66 6.63 3.19
CA ALA A 48 2.69 5.96 4.49
C ALA A 48 4.10 5.62 5.00
N ARG A 49 5.04 5.32 4.09
CA ARG A 49 6.45 5.07 4.44
C ARG A 49 7.13 6.31 5.02
N ASN A 50 6.89 7.47 4.41
CA ASN A 50 7.46 8.74 4.87
C ASN A 50 6.89 9.10 6.24
N ASP A 51 5.59 8.88 6.45
CA ASP A 51 4.93 9.17 7.73
C ASP A 51 5.49 8.30 8.86
N ARG A 52 5.76 7.02 8.60
CA ARG A 52 6.42 6.14 9.59
C ARG A 52 7.82 6.63 9.98
N ILE A 53 8.60 7.10 9.00
CA ILE A 53 9.93 7.65 9.26
C ILE A 53 9.84 8.93 10.09
N LEU A 54 8.87 9.81 9.77
CA LEU A 54 8.61 11.03 10.51
C LEU A 54 8.22 10.75 11.96
N ILE A 55 7.28 9.83 12.19
CA ILE A 55 6.85 9.42 13.53
C ILE A 55 8.02 8.86 14.33
N ARG A 56 8.86 8.01 13.71
CA ARG A 56 10.05 7.45 14.36
C ARG A 56 11.05 8.54 14.74
N MET A 57 11.37 9.45 13.82
CA MET A 57 12.29 10.56 14.08
C MET A 57 11.77 11.47 15.20
N TRP A 58 10.46 11.74 15.22
CA TRP A 58 9.84 12.55 16.26
C TRP A 58 9.93 11.89 17.63
N ARG A 59 9.68 10.58 17.73
CA ARG A 59 9.83 9.82 18.99
C ARG A 59 11.27 9.76 19.48
N GLU A 60 12.23 9.62 18.56
CA GLU A 60 13.66 9.49 18.91
C GLU A 60 14.31 10.84 19.24
N ASN A 61 13.85 11.95 18.66
CA ASN A 61 14.57 13.23 18.75
C ASN A 61 13.74 14.40 19.31
N CYS A 62 12.42 14.28 19.50
CA CYS A 62 11.44 15.20 20.12
C CYS A 62 11.47 16.72 19.80
N LYS A 63 12.49 17.25 19.11
CA LYS A 63 12.75 18.69 18.91
C LYS A 63 13.42 19.00 17.57
N LEU A 64 13.10 18.27 16.50
CA LEU A 64 13.50 18.69 15.16
C LEU A 64 12.44 19.62 14.57
N THR A 65 12.85 20.83 14.20
CA THR A 65 12.03 21.76 13.44
C THR A 65 11.77 21.20 12.03
N SER A 66 10.69 21.63 11.39
CA SER A 66 10.33 21.18 10.03
C SER A 66 11.44 21.46 9.00
N ARG A 67 12.22 22.52 9.21
CA ARG A 67 13.38 22.89 8.37
C ARG A 67 14.56 21.94 8.56
N GLU A 68 14.88 21.58 9.80
CA GLU A 68 15.94 20.62 10.10
C GLU A 68 15.62 19.25 9.51
N LEU A 69 14.36 18.85 9.53
CA LEU A 69 13.89 17.60 8.93
C LEU A 69 14.07 17.57 7.39
N GLN A 70 13.83 18.69 6.71
CA GLN A 70 14.12 18.80 5.27
C GLN A 70 15.62 18.71 5.00
N SER A 71 16.44 19.38 5.82
CA SER A 71 17.90 19.32 5.71
C SER A 71 18.43 17.91 5.95
N TYR A 72 17.89 17.19 6.94
CA TYR A 72 18.25 15.81 7.24
C TYR A 72 17.88 14.87 6.09
N LYS A 73 16.71 15.07 5.46
CA LYS A 73 16.37 14.34 4.24
C LYS A 73 17.36 14.63 3.11
N ALA A 74 17.80 15.86 2.93
CA ALA A 74 18.78 16.21 1.89
C ALA A 74 20.17 15.58 2.16
N VAL A 75 20.61 15.56 3.42
CA VAL A 75 21.94 15.07 3.81
C VAL A 75 22.00 13.54 3.94
N LYS A 76 20.98 12.90 4.52
CA LYS A 76 20.99 11.44 4.74
C LYS A 76 20.55 10.62 3.53
N LYS A 77 19.74 11.17 2.62
CA LYS A 77 19.35 10.47 1.37
C LYS A 77 20.56 9.98 0.55
N PRO A 78 21.59 10.80 0.26
CA PRO A 78 22.76 10.31 -0.48
C PRO A 78 23.52 9.24 0.30
N LEU A 79 23.67 9.39 1.62
CA LEU A 79 24.37 8.40 2.46
C LEU A 79 23.65 7.05 2.55
N ILE A 80 22.31 7.06 2.58
CA ILE A 80 21.50 5.83 2.56
C ILE A 80 21.59 5.17 1.18
N ASN A 81 21.60 5.95 0.10
CA ASN A 81 21.74 5.43 -1.26
C ASN A 81 23.09 4.74 -1.48
N GLU A 82 24.19 5.34 -1.00
CA GLU A 82 25.53 4.73 -1.11
C GLU A 82 25.66 3.46 -0.26
N ARG A 83 25.08 3.43 0.95
CA ARG A 83 25.02 2.19 1.75
C ARG A 83 24.20 1.09 1.09
N GLN A 84 23.11 1.44 0.40
CA GLN A 84 22.30 0.48 -0.35
C GLN A 84 23.04 -0.07 -1.58
N LYS A 85 23.78 0.78 -2.31
CA LYS A 85 24.66 0.34 -3.40
C LYS A 85 25.74 -0.61 -2.89
N LEU A 86 26.42 -0.27 -1.79
CA LEU A 86 27.44 -1.14 -1.20
C LEU A 86 26.86 -2.49 -0.74
N ALA A 87 25.67 -2.50 -0.15
CA ALA A 87 24.98 -3.74 0.22
C ALA A 87 24.60 -4.59 -1.00
N GLN A 88 24.15 -3.96 -2.10
CA GLN A 88 23.87 -4.67 -3.36
C GLN A 88 25.15 -5.24 -3.97
N ILE A 89 26.22 -4.46 -4.02
CA ILE A 89 27.53 -4.90 -4.50
C ILE A 89 28.03 -6.08 -3.66
N SER A 90 27.95 -5.98 -2.34
CA SER A 90 28.37 -7.04 -1.42
C SER A 90 27.56 -8.32 -1.60
N LEU A 91 26.23 -8.23 -1.79
CA LEU A 91 25.38 -9.38 -2.09
C LEU A 91 25.75 -10.05 -3.42
N VAL A 92 26.04 -9.26 -4.46
CA VAL A 92 26.46 -9.80 -5.76
C VAL A 92 27.77 -10.57 -5.65
N TYR A 93 28.76 -10.04 -4.94
CA TYR A 93 30.02 -10.74 -4.71
C TYR A 93 29.84 -12.01 -3.87
N CYS A 94 28.98 -11.95 -2.85
CA CYS A 94 28.72 -13.11 -2.00
C CYS A 94 28.04 -14.23 -2.80
N VAL A 95 26.96 -13.92 -3.53
CA VAL A 95 26.24 -14.89 -4.36
C VAL A 95 27.12 -15.41 -5.50
N GLY A 96 27.89 -14.54 -6.16
CA GLY A 96 28.85 -14.93 -7.20
C GLY A 96 29.95 -15.85 -6.67
N GLY A 97 30.48 -15.59 -5.47
CA GLY A 97 31.47 -16.44 -4.82
C GLY A 97 30.91 -17.82 -4.47
N TYR A 98 29.68 -17.90 -3.94
CA TYR A 98 28.99 -19.16 -3.68
C TYR A 98 28.74 -19.97 -4.97
N LEU A 99 28.29 -19.33 -6.04
CA LEU A 99 28.07 -19.99 -7.33
C LEU A 99 29.38 -20.51 -7.93
N HIS A 100 30.47 -19.75 -7.83
CA HIS A 100 31.79 -20.18 -8.29
C HIS A 100 32.31 -21.38 -7.48
N LEU A 101 32.15 -21.37 -6.16
CA LEU A 101 32.47 -22.52 -5.30
C LEU A 101 31.65 -23.76 -5.66
N CYS A 102 30.34 -23.62 -5.84
CA CYS A 102 29.47 -24.72 -6.27
C CYS A 102 29.90 -25.29 -7.62
N PHE A 103 30.27 -24.44 -8.58
CA PHE A 103 30.75 -24.87 -9.89
C PHE A 103 32.08 -25.63 -9.79
N CYS A 104 33.03 -25.16 -9.00
CA CYS A 104 34.30 -25.86 -8.76
C CYS A 104 34.10 -27.23 -8.10
N VAL A 105 33.18 -27.34 -7.13
CA VAL A 105 32.89 -28.62 -6.45
C VAL A 105 32.22 -29.61 -7.40
N LEU A 106 31.28 -29.15 -8.23
CA LEU A 106 30.64 -29.99 -9.26
C LEU A 106 31.59 -30.41 -10.37
N ALA A 107 32.53 -29.55 -10.77
CA ALA A 107 33.52 -29.87 -11.81
C ALA A 107 34.63 -30.83 -11.33
N CYS A 108 34.83 -30.95 -10.01
CA CYS A 108 35.80 -31.87 -9.40
C CYS A 108 35.19 -33.20 -8.91
N SER A 109 33.87 -33.40 -9.11
CA SER A 109 33.16 -34.65 -8.80
C SER A 109 32.96 -35.50 -10.05
#